data_AF-A0A533XNP8-F1
#
_entry.id   AF-A0A533XNP8-F1
#
_cell.length_a   1.000
_cell.length_b   1.000
_cell.length_c   1.000
_cell.angle_alpha   90.00
_cell.angle_beta   90.00
_cell.angle_gamma   90.00
#
_symmetry.space_group_name_H-M   'P 1'
#
loop_
_entity.id
_entity.type
_entity.pdbx_description
1 polymer ?
#
loop_
_entity_poly.entity_id
_entity_poly.type
_entity_poly.pdbx_seq_one_letter_code
_entity_poly.pdbx_strand_id
1 'polypeptide(L)'
;MIRSATVIRRSSEPNPPEQFQQWLNRVARPIEFASRDSFAHLPTVKNLNRFVSSQVMQALSDRVYPRAIEAALLQLRELFLEDQQRLPAEDQQRRLQEATVILGVLRKAVRDPARAWQDPEPIVVRE
;
A
#
# COMPACT_ATOMS: atom_id res chain seq x y z
N MET A 1 8.11 -14.56 -50.67
CA MET A 1 6.98 -14.62 -49.72
C MET A 1 7.44 -15.34 -48.47
N ILE A 2 7.88 -14.63 -47.43
CA ILE A 2 8.22 -15.25 -46.14
C ILE A 2 7.19 -14.73 -45.13
N ARG A 3 6.37 -15.65 -44.61
CA ARG A 3 5.35 -15.35 -43.61
C ARG A 3 6.05 -15.10 -42.27
N SER A 4 6.14 -13.84 -41.88
CA SER A 4 6.59 -13.45 -40.54
C SER A 4 5.62 -14.01 -39.51
N ALA A 5 6.07 -15.01 -38.74
CA ALA A 5 5.36 -15.48 -37.57
C ALA A 5 5.48 -14.41 -36.48
N THR A 6 4.42 -13.61 -36.30
CA THR A 6 4.29 -12.70 -35.17
C THR A 6 4.20 -13.54 -33.90
N VAL A 7 5.31 -13.68 -33.20
CA VAL A 7 5.34 -14.21 -31.83
C VAL A 7 4.64 -13.19 -30.95
N ILE A 8 3.34 -13.38 -30.71
CA ILE A 8 2.60 -12.70 -29.66
C ILE A 8 3.18 -13.20 -28.33
N ARG A 9 4.22 -12.53 -27.83
CA ARG A 9 4.65 -12.66 -26.44
C ARG A 9 3.52 -12.11 -25.58
N ARG A 10 2.67 -13.00 -25.04
CA ARG A 10 1.88 -12.72 -23.84
C ARG A 10 2.84 -12.52 -22.67
N SER A 11 3.39 -11.32 -22.53
CA SER A 11 3.99 -10.88 -21.28
C SER A 11 2.84 -10.49 -20.37
N SER A 12 2.15 -11.50 -19.81
CA SER A 12 0.93 -11.31 -19.01
C SER A 12 1.21 -11.21 -17.51
N GLU A 13 2.46 -11.03 -17.12
CA GLU A 13 2.79 -10.68 -15.74
C GLU A 13 2.56 -9.18 -15.55
N PRO A 14 1.66 -8.77 -14.64
CA PRO A 14 1.43 -7.36 -14.37
C PRO A 14 2.74 -6.70 -13.95
N ASN A 15 2.98 -5.48 -14.44
CA ASN A 15 4.19 -4.75 -14.08
C ASN A 15 4.25 -4.56 -12.55
N PRO A 16 5.44 -4.46 -11.92
CA PRO A 16 5.55 -4.29 -10.46
C PRO A 16 4.66 -3.17 -9.86
N PRO A 17 4.48 -2.00 -10.53
CA PRO A 17 3.56 -0.96 -10.08
C PRO A 17 2.08 -1.39 -10.12
N GLU A 18 1.66 -2.15 -11.13
CA GLU A 18 0.28 -2.65 -11.26
C GLU A 18 -0.02 -3.69 -10.17
N GLN A 19 0.94 -4.60 -9.90
CA GLN A 19 0.82 -5.56 -8.81
C GLN A 19 0.68 -4.86 -7.45
N PHE A 20 1.48 -3.81 -7.23
CA PHE A 20 1.39 -3.02 -6.01
C PHE A 20 0.09 -2.22 -5.93
N GLN A 21 -0.41 -1.69 -7.04
CA GLN A 21 -1.73 -1.04 -7.10
C GLN A 21 -2.86 -1.99 -6.73
N GLN A 22 -2.83 -3.22 -7.27
CA GLN A 22 -3.83 -4.24 -6.94
C GLN A 22 -3.78 -4.61 -5.46
N TRP A 23 -2.58 -4.78 -4.90
CA TRP A 23 -2.38 -5.01 -3.47
C TRP A 23 -2.92 -3.84 -2.63
N LEU A 24 -2.57 -2.59 -2.98
CA LEU A 24 -3.08 -1.39 -2.31
C LEU A 24 -4.60 -1.33 -2.32
N ASN A 25 -5.24 -1.68 -3.43
CA ASN A 25 -6.70 -1.71 -3.53
C ASN A 25 -7.31 -2.77 -2.61
N ARG A 26 -6.66 -3.92 -2.41
CA ARG A 26 -7.13 -4.96 -1.48
C ARG A 26 -7.02 -4.51 -0.03
N VAL A 27 -5.91 -3.85 0.34
CA VAL A 27 -5.69 -3.34 1.70
C VAL A 27 -6.57 -2.12 2.02
N ALA A 28 -6.80 -1.25 1.03
CA ALA A 28 -7.62 -0.06 1.19
C ALA A 28 -9.11 -0.37 1.40
N ARG A 29 -9.65 -1.40 0.74
CA ARG A 29 -11.08 -1.75 0.82
C ARG A 29 -11.64 -1.86 2.24
N PRO A 30 -11.05 -2.64 3.17
CA PRO A 30 -11.58 -2.75 4.52
C PRO A 30 -11.44 -1.46 5.33
N ILE A 31 -10.40 -0.64 5.07
CA ILE A 31 -10.23 0.70 5.70
C ILE A 31 -11.30 1.65 5.19
N GLU A 32 -11.51 1.70 3.87
CA GLU A 32 -12.56 2.49 3.23
C GLU A 32 -13.94 2.08 3.73
N PHE A 33 -14.21 0.78 3.81
CA PHE A 33 -15.46 0.26 4.35
C PHE A 33 -15.68 0.67 5.81
N ALA A 34 -14.66 0.55 6.66
CA ALA A 34 -14.72 1.00 8.06
C ALA A 34 -14.92 2.53 8.19
N SER A 35 -14.44 3.31 7.23
CA SER A 35 -14.58 4.78 7.19
C SER A 35 -15.91 5.28 6.62
N ARG A 36 -16.71 4.42 5.97
CA ARG A 36 -17.99 4.80 5.37
C ARG A 36 -19.04 5.16 6.43
N ASP A 37 -20.03 5.92 5.99
CA ASP A 37 -21.20 6.30 6.78
C ASP A 37 -20.82 6.85 8.17
N SER A 38 -19.86 7.79 8.19
CA SER A 38 -19.33 8.39 9.42
C SER A 38 -18.80 7.35 10.42
N PHE A 39 -18.10 6.33 9.91
CA PHE A 39 -17.54 5.22 10.68
C PHE A 39 -18.57 4.27 11.31
N ALA A 40 -19.83 4.27 10.85
CA ALA A 40 -20.88 3.39 11.36
C ALA A 40 -20.54 1.89 11.16
N HIS A 41 -19.73 1.55 10.16
CA HIS A 41 -19.30 0.18 9.87
C HIS A 41 -18.02 -0.23 10.60
N LEU A 42 -17.39 0.67 11.35
CA LEU A 42 -16.21 0.35 12.14
C LEU A 42 -16.35 -0.89 13.04
N PRO A 43 -17.45 -1.07 13.81
CA PRO A 43 -17.61 -2.25 14.67
C PRO A 43 -17.85 -3.56 13.89
N THR A 44 -18.25 -3.51 12.62
CA THR A 44 -18.48 -4.73 11.81
C THR A 44 -17.18 -5.28 11.24
N VAL A 45 -16.13 -4.46 11.10
CA VAL A 45 -14.83 -4.89 10.59
C VAL A 45 -13.96 -5.47 11.71
N LYS A 46 -14.10 -6.78 11.93
CA LYS A 46 -13.27 -7.51 12.89
C LYS A 46 -11.87 -7.76 12.32
N ASN A 47 -10.87 -7.74 13.20
CA ASN A 47 -9.47 -8.07 12.88
C ASN A 47 -8.79 -7.14 11.86
N LEU A 48 -9.29 -5.91 11.68
CA LEU A 48 -8.71 -4.95 10.72
C LEU A 48 -7.21 -4.76 10.94
N ASN A 49 -6.80 -4.61 12.20
CA ASN A 49 -5.40 -4.51 12.60
C ASN A 49 -4.54 -5.65 12.10
N ARG A 50 -4.89 -6.89 12.51
CA ARG A 50 -4.13 -8.09 12.14
C ARG A 50 -4.05 -8.22 10.63
N PHE A 51 -5.15 -7.94 9.92
CA PHE A 51 -5.17 -7.97 8.46
C PHE A 51 -4.19 -6.96 7.85
N VAL A 52 -4.29 -5.68 8.20
CA VAL A 52 -3.43 -4.64 7.61
C VAL A 52 -1.96 -4.87 7.97
N SER A 53 -1.63 -5.14 9.24
CA SER A 53 -0.26 -5.41 9.65
C SER A 53 0.33 -6.63 8.94
N SER A 54 -0.44 -7.72 8.81
CA SER A 54 0.01 -8.91 8.09
C SER A 54 0.23 -8.64 6.60
N GLN A 55 -0.68 -7.92 5.95
CA GLN A 55 -0.55 -7.57 4.54
C GLN A 55 0.67 -6.68 4.28
N VAL A 56 0.93 -5.69 5.14
CA VAL A 56 2.09 -4.81 5.02
C VAL A 56 3.40 -5.59 5.20
N MET A 57 3.49 -6.43 6.24
CA MET A 57 4.70 -7.24 6.47
C MET A 57 4.96 -8.25 5.36
N GLN A 58 3.89 -8.85 4.81
CA GLN A 58 4.00 -9.72 3.65
C GLN A 58 4.51 -8.94 2.44
N ALA A 59 3.93 -7.78 2.14
CA ALA A 59 4.37 -6.95 1.02
C ALA A 59 5.86 -6.57 1.14
N LEU A 60 6.28 -6.10 2.31
CA LEU A 60 7.68 -5.76 2.60
C LEU A 60 8.63 -6.98 2.55
N SER A 61 8.12 -8.19 2.72
CA SER A 61 8.92 -9.43 2.61
C SER A 61 9.02 -9.93 1.17
N ASP A 62 7.96 -9.70 0.37
CA ASP A 62 7.88 -10.20 -1.00
C ASP A 62 8.82 -9.46 -1.97
N ARG A 63 9.14 -8.20 -1.69
CA ARG A 63 10.02 -7.36 -2.54
C ARG A 63 10.59 -6.16 -1.80
N VAL A 64 11.69 -5.64 -2.33
CA VAL A 64 12.26 -4.35 -1.92
C VAL A 64 11.47 -3.22 -2.57
N TYR A 65 11.01 -2.27 -1.77
CA TYR A 65 10.35 -1.07 -2.27
C TYR A 65 11.28 0.13 -2.18
N PRO A 66 11.05 1.19 -2.97
CA PRO A 66 11.71 2.46 -2.76
C PRO A 66 11.49 2.97 -1.34
N ARG A 67 12.51 3.62 -0.75
CA ARG A 67 12.50 4.07 0.65
C ARG A 67 11.27 4.89 1.04
N ALA A 68 10.76 5.73 0.12
CA ALA A 68 9.55 6.52 0.35
C ALA A 68 8.29 5.65 0.51
N ILE A 69 8.19 4.57 -0.28
CA ILE A 69 7.08 3.61 -0.19
C ILE A 69 7.23 2.75 1.06
N GLU A 70 8.44 2.28 1.38
CA GLU A 70 8.70 1.53 2.61
C GLU A 70 8.34 2.32 3.86
N ALA A 71 8.76 3.59 3.94
CA ALA A 71 8.43 4.46 5.06
C ALA A 71 6.92 4.61 5.23
N ALA A 72 6.18 4.87 4.14
CA ALA A 72 4.72 4.99 4.19
C ALA A 72 4.04 3.66 4.57
N LEU A 73 4.58 2.51 4.14
CA LEU A 73 4.09 1.19 4.55
C LEU A 73 4.33 0.93 6.04
N LEU A 74 5.51 1.27 6.56
CA LEU A 74 5.83 1.13 7.98
C LEU A 74 4.94 2.04 8.84
N GLN A 75 4.73 3.30 8.44
CA GLN A 75 3.78 4.19 9.10
C GLN A 75 2.36 3.62 9.10
N LEU A 76 1.91 3.05 7.97
CA LEU A 76 0.62 2.38 7.91
C LEU A 76 0.56 1.24 8.92
N ARG A 77 1.60 0.40 9.01
CA ARG A 77 1.65 -0.71 9.97
C ARG A 77 1.57 -0.23 11.42
N GLU A 78 2.30 0.83 11.77
CA GLU A 78 2.33 1.39 13.13
C GLU A 78 0.92 1.76 13.62
N LEU A 79 0.11 2.37 12.75
CA LEU A 79 -1.29 2.69 13.06
C LEU A 79 -2.12 1.45 13.45
N PHE A 80 -1.76 0.27 12.96
CA PHE A 80 -2.52 -0.97 13.17
C PHE A 80 -1.84 -1.96 14.14
N LEU A 81 -0.77 -1.55 14.85
CA LEU A 81 -0.11 -2.40 15.86
C LEU A 81 -0.96 -2.63 17.11
N GLU A 82 -1.64 -1.58 17.58
CA GLU A 82 -2.46 -1.63 18.79
C GLU A 82 -3.89 -2.06 18.49
N ASP A 83 -4.46 -2.90 19.36
CA ASP A 83 -5.83 -3.42 19.22
C ASP A 83 -6.87 -2.29 19.10
N GLN A 84 -7.51 -2.20 17.94
CA GLN A 84 -8.45 -1.15 17.57
C GLN A 84 -9.66 -1.16 18.51
N GLN A 85 -10.04 -2.33 19.02
CA GLN A 85 -11.19 -2.46 19.91
C GLN A 85 -10.93 -1.91 21.32
N ARG A 86 -9.66 -1.69 21.68
CA ARG A 86 -9.29 -1.13 22.99
C ARG A 86 -9.27 0.40 23.01
N LEU A 87 -9.37 1.04 21.86
CA LEU A 87 -9.28 2.49 21.74
C LEU A 87 -10.64 3.15 21.87
N PRO A 88 -10.70 4.38 22.40
CA PRO A 88 -11.86 5.25 22.27
C PRO A 88 -12.29 5.40 20.80
N ALA A 89 -13.59 5.56 20.55
CA ALA A 89 -14.11 5.70 19.19
C ALA A 89 -13.44 6.84 18.41
N GLU A 90 -13.17 7.97 19.06
CA GLU A 90 -12.48 9.12 18.44
C GLU A 90 -11.07 8.78 17.98
N ASP A 91 -10.31 8.00 18.76
CA ASP A 91 -8.95 7.58 18.40
C ASP A 91 -8.98 6.55 17.27
N GLN A 92 -9.99 5.67 17.23
CA GLN A 92 -10.18 4.76 16.10
C GLN A 92 -10.51 5.52 14.81
N GLN A 93 -11.34 6.55 14.89
CA GLN A 93 -11.67 7.41 13.75
C GLN A 93 -10.44 8.17 13.26
N ARG A 94 -9.68 8.80 14.17
CA ARG A 94 -8.44 9.52 13.83
C ARG A 94 -7.45 8.61 13.13
N ARG A 95 -7.22 7.42 13.68
CA ARG A 95 -6.37 6.39 13.07
C ARG A 95 -6.79 6.04 11.65
N LEU A 96 -8.08 5.85 11.39
CA LEU A 96 -8.57 5.55 10.05
C LEU A 96 -8.43 6.72 9.07
N GLN A 97 -8.57 7.95 9.55
CA GLN A 97 -8.28 9.14 8.76
C GLN A 97 -6.81 9.20 8.36
N GLU A 98 -5.90 8.97 9.33
CA GLU A 98 -4.46 8.89 9.07
C GLU A 98 -4.11 7.77 8.08
N ALA A 99 -4.70 6.58 8.25
CA ALA A 99 -4.53 5.47 7.32
C ALA A 99 -4.99 5.83 5.90
N THR A 100 -6.11 6.56 5.77
CA THR A 100 -6.62 7.03 4.47
C THR A 100 -5.66 8.00 3.80
N VAL A 101 -5.05 8.91 4.57
CA VAL A 101 -4.02 9.84 4.07
C VAL A 101 -2.80 9.07 3.56
N ILE A 102 -2.30 8.12 4.34
CA ILE A 102 -1.14 7.29 3.96
C ILE A 102 -1.44 6.48 2.68
N LEU A 103 -2.63 5.88 2.59
CA LEU A 103 -3.06 5.18 1.37
C LEU A 103 -3.13 6.13 0.16
N GLY A 104 -3.50 7.39 0.35
CA GLY A 104 -3.46 8.43 -0.69
C GLY A 104 -2.05 8.72 -1.18
N VAL A 105 -1.07 8.83 -0.26
CA VAL A 105 0.35 9.00 -0.58
C VAL A 105 0.86 7.80 -1.38
N LEU A 106 0.57 6.58 -0.91
CA LEU A 106 0.95 5.34 -1.59
C LEU A 106 0.35 5.26 -3.00
N ARG A 107 -0.94 5.59 -3.17
CA ARG A 107 -1.60 5.63 -4.48
C ARG A 107 -0.96 6.65 -5.43
N LYS A 108 -0.53 7.80 -4.92
CA LYS A 108 0.16 8.83 -5.72
C LYS A 108 1.54 8.35 -6.15
N ALA A 109 2.30 7.70 -5.27
CA ALA A 109 3.61 7.11 -5.56
C ALA A 109 3.53 6.02 -6.65
N VAL A 110 2.41 5.29 -6.73
CA VAL A 110 2.20 4.30 -7.80
C VAL A 110 1.82 4.92 -9.13
N ARG A 111 1.07 6.03 -9.14
CA ARG A 111 0.71 6.75 -10.37
C ARG A 111 1.88 7.50 -10.99
N ASP A 112 2.85 7.92 -10.18
CA ASP A 112 4.08 8.57 -10.62
C ASP A 112 5.31 7.72 -10.21
N PRO A 113 5.50 6.55 -10.84
CA PRO A 113 6.59 5.66 -10.48
C PRO A 113 7.95 6.27 -10.85
N ALA A 114 8.01 7.15 -11.86
CA ALA A 114 9.24 7.83 -12.25
C ALA A 114 9.79 8.72 -11.12
N ARG A 115 8.93 9.31 -10.30
CA ARG A 115 9.34 10.15 -9.17
C ARG A 115 9.47 9.39 -7.85
N ALA A 116 8.74 8.27 -7.68
CA ALA A 116 8.73 7.48 -6.46
C ALA A 116 9.74 6.32 -6.44
N TRP A 117 10.16 5.84 -7.61
CA TRP A 117 11.13 4.74 -7.78
C TRP A 117 12.52 5.24 -8.20
N GLN A 118 12.71 6.56 -8.29
CA GLN A 118 14.04 7.15 -8.29
C GLN A 118 14.56 7.16 -6.85
N ASP A 119 15.38 6.16 -6.54
CA ASP A 119 16.37 6.29 -5.49
C ASP A 119 17.28 7.47 -5.87
N PRO A 120 17.61 8.41 -4.95
CA PRO A 120 18.59 9.44 -5.25
C PRO A 120 19.88 8.74 -5.68
N GLU A 121 20.47 9.17 -6.80
CA GLU A 121 21.76 8.67 -7.28
C GLU A 121 22.74 8.51 -6.11
N PRO A 122 23.53 7.42 -6.06
CA PRO A 122 24.50 7.23 -4.99
C PRO A 122 25.36 8.48 -4.92
N ILE A 123 25.36 9.14 -3.76
CA ILE A 123 26.24 10.26 -3.48
C ILE A 123 27.66 9.70 -3.67
N VAL A 124 28.25 10.01 -4.83
CA VAL A 124 29.66 9.70 -5.11
C VAL A 124 30.45 10.58 -4.16
N VAL A 125 30.82 10.03 -3.01
CA VAL A 125 31.81 10.63 -2.13
C VAL A 125 33.13 10.49 -2.87
N ARG A 126 33.57 11.57 -3.50
CA ARG A 126 34.95 11.69 -3.98
C ARG A 126 35.84 11.94 -2.78
N GLU A 127 36.76 11.00 -2.54
CA GLU A 127 37.91 11.15 -1.64
C GLU A 127 38.86 12.25 -2.12
#